data_AF-A0A7V2S7K7-F1
#
_entry.id   AF-A0A7V2S7K7-F1
#
_cell.length_a   1.000
_cell.length_b   1.000
_cell.length_c   1.000
_cell.angle_alpha   90.00
_cell.angle_beta   90.00
_cell.angle_gamma   90.00
#
_symmetry.space_group_name_H-M   'P 1'
#
loop_
_entity.id
_entity.type
_entity.pdbx_description
1 polymer ?
#
loop_
_entity_poly.entity_id
_entity_poly.type
_entity_poly.pdbx_seq_one_letter_code
_entity_poly.pdbx_strand_id
1 'polypeptide(L)'
;MYISSNFDSGNIIVKKLDSVADIQLAIADDGNADFKQWFHFRLSTQSGIEHTLHINNANQCSYVEGWEGYSAVASYDREEWFRVPTHYDGEKLTISHTPEFDNIYYAYFTPYSLER
;
A
#
# COMPACT_ATOMS: atom_id res chain seq x y z
N MET A 1 -1.58 -15.48 -4.85
CA MET A 1 -1.43 -14.05 -4.51
C MET A 1 0.04 -13.69 -4.53
N TYR A 2 0.40 -12.53 -5.08
CA TYR A 2 1.77 -12.06 -5.20
C TYR A 2 1.81 -10.53 -5.05
N ILE A 3 2.83 -10.01 -4.36
CA ILE A 3 3.05 -8.57 -4.22
C ILE A 3 4.43 -8.24 -4.76
N SER A 4 4.53 -7.19 -5.57
CA SER A 4 5.79 -6.65 -6.05
C SER A 4 5.85 -5.14 -5.93
N SER A 5 7.06 -4.63 -5.74
CA SER A 5 7.40 -3.21 -5.79
C SER A 5 8.67 -2.96 -6.61
N ASN A 6 9.08 -3.91 -7.45
CA ASN A 6 10.27 -3.79 -8.30
C ASN A 6 9.94 -3.04 -9.60
N PHE A 7 9.64 -1.74 -9.46
CA PHE A 7 9.33 -0.81 -10.54
C PHE A 7 9.56 0.62 -10.05
N ASP A 8 9.49 1.60 -10.96
CA ASP A 8 9.68 3.02 -10.65
C ASP A 8 8.78 3.47 -9.49
N SER A 9 9.36 4.17 -8.51
CA SER A 9 8.75 4.59 -7.23
C SER A 9 8.25 3.45 -6.32
N GLY A 10 8.47 2.18 -6.63
CA GLY A 10 7.97 1.07 -5.83
C GLY A 10 8.63 0.96 -4.45
N ASN A 11 7.81 0.85 -3.39
CA ASN A 11 8.26 0.65 -2.02
C ASN A 11 7.21 -0.16 -1.23
N ILE A 12 7.57 -1.40 -0.86
CA ILE A 12 6.92 -2.18 0.20
C ILE A 12 7.82 -3.36 0.60
N ILE A 13 7.69 -3.82 1.84
CA ILE A 13 8.25 -5.09 2.33
C ILE A 13 7.09 -6.02 2.68
N VAL A 14 7.09 -7.22 2.10
CA VAL A 14 6.13 -8.28 2.44
C VAL A 14 6.63 -9.05 3.66
N LYS A 15 5.84 -9.10 4.74
CA LYS A 15 6.12 -9.86 5.96
C LYS A 15 5.37 -11.19 6.01
N LYS A 16 4.12 -11.21 5.53
CA LYS A 16 3.27 -12.41 5.45
C LYS A 16 2.28 -12.27 4.29
N LEU A 17 2.08 -13.36 3.53
CA LEU A 17 1.20 -13.37 2.36
C LEU A 17 0.38 -14.67 2.24
N ASP A 18 0.11 -15.33 3.36
CA ASP A 18 -0.53 -16.66 3.37
C ASP A 18 -2.07 -16.58 3.25
N SER A 19 -2.67 -15.43 3.56
CA SER A 19 -4.12 -15.22 3.57
C SER A 19 -4.48 -13.83 3.04
N VAL A 20 -5.55 -13.76 2.24
CA VAL A 20 -6.11 -12.50 1.72
C VAL A 20 -6.70 -11.62 2.82
N ALA A 21 -7.19 -12.24 3.89
CA ALA A 21 -7.77 -11.54 5.04
C ALA A 21 -6.73 -11.08 6.08
N ASP A 22 -5.43 -11.34 5.85
CA ASP A 22 -4.37 -11.07 6.81
C ASP A 22 -3.01 -10.87 6.10
N ILE A 23 -2.95 -9.88 5.20
CA ILE A 23 -1.72 -9.53 4.48
C ILE A 23 -0.89 -8.59 5.37
N GLN A 24 0.36 -8.97 5.65
CA GLN A 24 1.23 -8.22 6.54
C GLN A 24 2.39 -7.58 5.76
N LEU A 25 2.49 -6.26 5.86
CA LEU A 25 3.41 -5.42 5.11
C LEU A 25 4.17 -4.47 6.05
N ALA A 26 5.24 -3.88 5.52
CA ALA A 26 5.94 -2.76 6.13
C ALA A 26 6.44 -1.81 5.04
N ILE A 27 6.51 -0.51 5.32
CA ILE A 27 7.22 0.45 4.47
C ILE A 27 8.72 0.22 4.64
N ALA A 28 9.46 0.15 3.53
CA ALA A 28 10.92 0.03 3.58
C ALA A 28 11.57 1.31 4.10
N ASP A 29 12.62 1.16 4.89
CA ASP A 29 13.49 2.27 5.23
C ASP A 29 14.33 2.64 4.01
N ASP A 30 14.41 3.92 3.66
CA ASP A 30 15.14 4.38 2.48
C ASP A 30 16.62 4.70 2.82
N GLY A 31 17.26 3.75 3.51
CA GLY A 31 18.66 3.82 3.93
C GLY A 31 19.01 5.05 4.76
N ASN A 32 19.64 6.05 4.13
CA ASN A 32 20.14 7.28 4.74
C ASN A 32 19.08 8.40 4.87
N ALA A 33 17.86 8.17 4.40
CA ALA A 33 16.80 9.17 4.53
C ALA A 33 16.15 9.08 5.91
N ASP A 34 16.06 10.23 6.60
CA ASP A 34 15.28 10.37 7.84
C ASP A 34 13.76 10.27 7.60
N PHE A 35 13.34 10.06 6.34
CA PHE A 35 11.96 10.10 5.91
C PHE A 35 11.41 8.72 5.53
N LYS A 36 10.33 8.31 6.20
CA LYS A 36 9.58 7.08 5.92
C LYS A 36 8.09 7.38 5.91
N GLN A 37 7.44 7.26 4.75
CA GLN A 37 5.98 7.43 4.62
C GLN A 37 5.47 6.80 3.31
N TRP A 38 6.27 6.93 2.25
CA TRP A 38 5.88 6.50 0.91
C TRP A 38 5.78 4.98 0.80
N PHE A 39 4.66 4.50 0.28
CA PHE A 39 4.52 3.13 -0.23
C PHE A 39 3.96 3.17 -1.65
N HIS A 40 4.36 2.19 -2.45
CA HIS A 40 3.79 1.94 -3.76
C HIS A 40 4.08 0.49 -4.15
N PHE A 41 3.04 -0.31 -4.36
CA PHE A 41 3.18 -1.72 -4.69
C PHE A 41 2.02 -2.22 -5.56
N ARG A 42 2.27 -3.30 -6.29
CA ARG A 42 1.28 -4.04 -7.06
C ARG A 42 0.88 -5.29 -6.30
N LEU A 43 -0.42 -5.55 -6.24
CA LEU A 43 -1.01 -6.80 -5.81
C LEU A 43 -1.55 -7.55 -7.04
N SER A 44 -1.08 -8.78 -7.23
CA SER A 44 -1.67 -9.77 -8.14
C SER A 44 -2.42 -10.81 -7.33
N THR A 45 -3.74 -10.89 -7.51
CA THR A 45 -4.64 -11.67 -6.66
C THR A 45 -5.85 -12.20 -7.45
N GLN A 46 -6.77 -12.87 -6.77
CA GLN A 46 -8.09 -13.20 -7.30
C GLN A 46 -9.04 -12.01 -7.06
N SER A 47 -9.65 -11.50 -8.13
CA SER A 47 -10.69 -10.47 -8.07
C SER A 47 -11.97 -10.93 -7.34
N GLY A 48 -12.75 -9.97 -6.84
CA GLY A 48 -14.05 -10.20 -6.21
C GLY A 48 -13.99 -10.76 -4.78
N ILE A 49 -12.80 -10.79 -4.15
CA ILE A 49 -12.59 -11.21 -2.76
C ILE A 49 -12.02 -10.03 -1.98
N GLU A 50 -12.50 -9.80 -0.76
CA GLU A 50 -11.98 -8.76 0.11
C GLU A 50 -10.57 -9.10 0.60
N HIS A 51 -9.65 -8.15 0.45
CA HIS A 51 -8.30 -8.19 1.00
C HIS A 51 -8.18 -7.23 2.17
N THR A 52 -7.52 -7.68 3.24
CA THR A 52 -7.11 -6.83 4.36
C THR A 52 -5.59 -6.75 4.40
N LEU A 53 -5.06 -5.55 4.18
CA LEU A 53 -3.63 -5.28 4.12
C LEU A 53 -3.23 -4.42 5.32
N HIS A 54 -2.27 -4.89 6.10
CA HIS A 54 -1.73 -4.20 7.26
C HIS A 54 -0.32 -3.69 6.99
N ILE A 55 -0.11 -2.38 7.09
CA ILE A 55 1.22 -1.77 7.11
C ILE A 55 1.61 -1.58 8.58
N ASN A 56 2.41 -2.51 9.10
CA ASN A 56 2.62 -2.68 10.54
C ASN A 56 3.52 -1.63 11.20
N ASN A 57 4.32 -0.93 10.42
CA ASN A 57 5.25 0.09 10.91
C ASN A 57 4.77 1.52 10.58
N ALA A 58 3.46 1.72 10.43
CA ALA A 58 2.86 3.02 10.16
C ALA A 58 3.14 4.02 11.30
N ASN A 59 3.11 3.57 12.56
CA ASN A 59 3.49 4.37 13.74
C ASN A 59 4.98 4.73 13.82
N GLN A 60 5.82 4.12 12.99
CA GLN A 60 7.25 4.42 12.90
C GLN A 60 7.58 5.31 11.69
N CYS A 61 6.55 5.78 10.98
CA CYS A 61 6.71 6.69 9.86
C CYS A 61 6.94 8.13 10.35
N SER A 62 7.51 8.98 9.50
CA SER A 62 7.93 10.33 9.88
C SER A 62 6.76 11.26 10.20
N TYR A 63 5.60 11.05 9.58
CA TYR A 63 4.38 11.83 9.84
C TYR A 63 3.24 10.90 10.26
N VAL A 64 3.27 10.45 11.51
CA VAL A 64 2.26 9.54 12.09
C VAL A 64 0.87 10.16 12.08
N GLU A 65 0.75 11.44 12.42
CA GLU A 65 -0.51 12.20 12.39
C GLU A 65 -1.12 12.26 10.97
N GLY A 66 -0.29 12.11 9.93
CA GLY A 66 -0.74 12.06 8.54
C GLY A 66 -1.55 10.81 8.20
N TRP A 67 -1.61 9.81 9.08
CA TRP A 67 -2.45 8.63 8.91
C TRP A 67 -3.88 8.80 9.44
N GLU A 68 -4.12 9.80 10.29
CA GLU A 68 -5.46 10.08 10.80
C GLU A 68 -6.36 10.64 9.69
N GLY A 69 -7.48 9.98 9.42
CA GLY A 69 -8.39 10.34 8.33
C GLY A 69 -7.83 10.09 6.92
N TYR A 70 -6.65 9.49 6.81
CA TYR A 70 -6.02 9.17 5.53
C TYR A 70 -6.73 7.99 4.83
N SER A 71 -6.70 8.01 3.49
CA SER A 71 -7.11 6.87 2.67
C SER A 71 -6.08 6.59 1.57
N ALA A 72 -5.64 5.34 1.46
CA ALA A 72 -4.74 4.94 0.38
C ALA A 72 -5.37 5.19 -0.99
N VAL A 73 -4.54 5.45 -2.00
CA VAL A 73 -5.00 5.44 -3.39
C VAL A 73 -4.73 4.08 -4.02
N ALA A 74 -5.61 3.67 -4.92
CA ALA A 74 -5.46 2.47 -5.72
C ALA A 74 -5.75 2.74 -7.19
N SER A 75 -5.22 1.91 -8.07
CA SER A 75 -5.41 2.01 -9.52
C SER A 75 -5.23 0.65 -10.20
N TYR A 76 -6.02 0.40 -11.25
CA TYR A 76 -5.90 -0.83 -12.06
C TYR A 76 -4.96 -0.65 -13.26
N ASP A 77 -4.83 0.57 -13.78
CA ASP A 77 -4.11 0.93 -15.01
C ASP A 77 -2.92 1.88 -14.80
N ARG A 78 -2.75 2.40 -13.58
CA ARG A 78 -1.79 3.45 -13.18
C ARG A 78 -2.09 4.84 -13.76
N GLU A 79 -3.24 5.02 -14.41
CA GLU A 79 -3.71 6.29 -14.95
C GLU A 79 -4.80 6.90 -14.08
N GLU A 80 -5.86 6.12 -13.82
CA GLU A 80 -6.99 6.52 -12.99
C GLU A 80 -6.80 6.01 -11.55
N TRP A 81 -6.83 6.93 -10.59
CA TRP A 81 -6.57 6.63 -9.17
C TRP A 81 -7.77 7.00 -8.31
N PHE A 82 -8.15 6.10 -7.41
CA PHE A 82 -9.28 6.27 -6.49
C PHE A 82 -8.88 5.94 -5.05
N ARG A 83 -9.62 6.46 -4.07
CA ARG A 83 -9.35 6.19 -2.64
C ARG A 83 -10.01 4.89 -2.22
N VAL A 84 -9.34 4.12 -1.35
CA VAL A 84 -9.87 2.86 -0.79
C VAL A 84 -10.02 2.95 0.75
N PRO A 85 -11.00 2.25 1.35
CA PRO A 85 -11.20 2.25 2.80
C PRO A 85 -9.91 1.94 3.55
N THR A 86 -9.52 2.86 4.42
CA THR A 86 -8.28 2.77 5.19
C THR A 86 -8.54 3.24 6.61
N HIS A 87 -7.94 2.56 7.58
CA HIS A 87 -8.03 2.92 8.99
C HIS A 87 -6.66 2.82 9.65
N TYR A 88 -6.33 3.82 10.46
CA TYR A 88 -5.17 3.82 11.33
C TYR A 88 -5.62 3.67 12.78
N ASP A 89 -5.08 2.68 13.49
CA ASP A 89 -5.46 2.35 14.87
C ASP A 89 -4.48 2.90 15.93
N GLY A 90 -3.51 3.72 15.53
CA GLY A 90 -2.42 4.20 16.38
C GLY A 90 -1.15 3.36 16.31
N GLU A 91 -1.20 2.18 15.68
CA GLU A 91 -0.04 1.31 15.48
C GLU A 91 0.19 1.02 14.00
N LYS A 92 -0.84 0.50 13.31
CA LYS A 92 -0.78 0.04 11.93
C LYS A 92 -1.82 0.72 11.05
N LEU A 93 -1.50 0.86 9.77
CA LEU A 93 -2.44 1.29 8.75
C LEU A 93 -3.07 0.05 8.12
N THR A 94 -4.40 -0.03 8.10
CA THR A 94 -5.16 -1.14 7.53
C THR A 94 -5.93 -0.67 6.32
N ILE A 95 -5.73 -1.30 5.16
CA ILE A 95 -6.48 -1.09 3.93
C ILE A 95 -7.41 -2.29 3.74
N SER A 96 -8.71 -2.04 3.58
CA SER A 96 -9.72 -3.05 3.31
C SER A 96 -10.36 -2.78 1.95
N HIS A 97 -10.13 -3.66 0.99
CA HIS A 97 -10.56 -3.44 -0.38
C HIS A 97 -10.84 -4.76 -1.10
N THR A 98 -11.89 -4.78 -1.93
CA THR A 98 -12.27 -5.90 -2.80
C THR A 98 -11.91 -5.55 -4.24
N PRO A 99 -10.75 -6.01 -4.77
CA PRO A 99 -10.33 -5.65 -6.12
C PRO A 99 -11.31 -6.19 -7.17
N GLU A 100 -11.67 -5.35 -8.13
CA GLU A 100 -12.52 -5.75 -9.27
C GLU A 100 -11.74 -6.53 -10.33
N PHE A 101 -10.41 -6.35 -10.37
CA PHE A 101 -9.50 -7.02 -11.29
C PHE A 101 -8.36 -7.71 -10.55
N ASP A 102 -7.76 -8.69 -11.22
CA ASP A 102 -6.70 -9.53 -10.64
C ASP A 102 -5.40 -8.77 -10.39
N ASN A 103 -5.26 -7.54 -10.89
CA ASN A 103 -4.08 -6.71 -10.73
C ASN A 103 -4.47 -5.31 -10.31
N ILE A 104 -3.91 -4.84 -9.21
CA ILE A 104 -4.15 -3.50 -8.66
C ILE A 104 -2.88 -2.94 -8.04
N TYR A 105 -2.70 -1.64 -8.14
CA TYR A 105 -1.64 -0.88 -7.48
C TYR A 105 -2.23 -0.16 -6.28
N TYR A 106 -1.47 -0.11 -5.18
CA TYR A 106 -1.76 0.75 -4.04
C TYR A 106 -0.59 1.69 -3.82
N ALA A 107 -0.86 2.96 -3.52
CA ALA A 107 0.18 3.95 -3.27
C ALA A 107 -0.23 4.96 -2.20
N TYR A 108 0.77 5.64 -1.63
CA TYR A 108 0.56 6.72 -0.66
C TYR A 108 -0.20 7.90 -1.28
N PHE A 109 0.20 8.27 -2.50
CA PHE A 109 -0.44 9.26 -3.37
C PHE A 109 -0.26 8.84 -4.83
N THR A 110 -0.98 9.46 -5.77
CA THR A 110 -0.83 9.22 -7.21
C THR A 110 0.64 9.42 -7.63
N PRO A 111 1.34 8.37 -8.09
CA PRO A 111 2.73 8.47 -8.52
C PRO A 111 2.86 9.34 -9.77
N TYR A 112 3.98 10.05 -9.89
CA TYR A 112 4.39 10.73 -11.10
C TYR A 112 5.58 9.98 -11.69
N SER A 113 5.36 9.20 -12.75
CA SER A 113 6.41 8.40 -13.38
C SER A 113 7.41 9.28 -14.13
N LEU A 114 8.67 8.86 -14.18
CA LEU A 114 9.70 9.55 -14.95
C LEU A 114 9.49 9.52 -16.48
N GLU A 115 8.65 8.60 -16.98
CA GLU A 115 8.32 8.47 -18.42
C GLU A 115 7.22 9.42 -18.90
N ARG A 116 6.65 10.25 -18.01
CA ARG A 116 5.56 11.18 -18.34
C ARG A 116 6.02 12.44 -19.05
#